data_AF-A0AAW2LRE5-F1
#
_entry.id   AF-A0AAW2LRE5-F1
#
_cell.length_a   1.000
_cell.length_b   1.000
_cell.length_c   1.000
_cell.angle_alpha   90.00
_cell.angle_beta   90.00
_cell.angle_gamma   90.00
#
_symmetry.space_group_name_H-M   'P 1'
#
loop_
_entity.id
_entity.type
_entity.pdbx_description
1 polymer ?
#
loop_
_entity_poly.entity_id
_entity_poly.type
_entity_poly.pdbx_seq_one_letter_code
_entity_poly.pdbx_strand_id
1 'polypeptide(L)'
;MLMQKLSNVAVEAVFMTALLVLPIVLSTSDELIPADKAQLNSWFDRNIGPLASREGTLNPALVEAEKNVTVVQVRADGTGDFKTITDAIKSVPHNNKHRVIISIGPGNYTEKKIDMYTHFITLYGDPKNMPVLVFDGTAKQFGTLESGTLTVESDYFSAVNLKFVCV
;
A
#
# COMPACT_ATOMS: atom_id res chain seq x y z
N MET A 1 42.03 -40.02 -30.79
CA MET A 1 40.91 -39.39 -31.54
C MET A 1 39.53 -39.88 -31.09
N LEU A 2 39.31 -41.20 -30.89
CA LEU A 2 38.01 -41.75 -30.47
C LEU A 2 37.61 -41.39 -29.02
N MET A 3 38.55 -41.50 -28.06
CA MET A 3 38.30 -41.23 -26.64
C MET A 3 37.98 -39.74 -26.35
N GLN A 4 38.52 -38.81 -27.14
CA GLN A 4 38.26 -37.38 -27.00
C GLN A 4 36.88 -36.98 -27.57
N LYS A 5 36.37 -37.70 -28.57
CA LYS A 5 34.99 -37.56 -29.02
C LYS A 5 34.01 -38.07 -27.95
N LEU A 6 34.31 -39.21 -27.32
CA LEU A 6 33.49 -39.76 -26.24
C LEU A 6 33.47 -38.86 -25.00
N SER A 7 34.59 -38.22 -24.64
CA SER A 7 34.63 -37.26 -23.52
C SER A 7 33.79 -36.00 -23.80
N ASN A 8 33.82 -35.48 -25.03
CA ASN A 8 33.02 -34.31 -25.39
C ASN A 8 31.52 -34.61 -25.37
N VAL A 9 31.11 -35.77 -25.87
CA VAL A 9 29.70 -36.21 -25.83
C VAL A 9 29.22 -36.38 -24.39
N ALA A 10 30.06 -36.91 -23.48
CA ALA A 10 29.72 -37.03 -22.07
C ALA A 10 29.55 -35.66 -21.38
N VAL A 11 30.41 -34.69 -21.70
CA VAL A 11 30.31 -33.31 -21.17
C VAL A 11 29.05 -32.61 -21.68
N GLU A 12 28.73 -32.74 -22.97
CA GLU A 12 27.49 -32.19 -23.55
C GLU A 12 26.24 -32.81 -22.91
N ALA A 13 26.24 -34.12 -22.65
CA ALA A 13 25.13 -34.80 -21.98
C ALA A 13 24.94 -34.33 -20.53
N VAL A 14 26.02 -34.06 -19.79
CA VAL A 14 25.97 -33.49 -18.43
C VAL A 14 25.43 -32.06 -18.45
N PHE A 15 25.84 -31.22 -19.40
CA PHE A 15 25.29 -29.87 -19.54
C PHE A 15 23.80 -29.87 -19.92
N MET A 16 23.39 -30.73 -20.86
CA MET A 16 21.98 -30.87 -21.27
C MET A 16 21.11 -31.38 -20.13
N THR A 17 21.59 -32.37 -19.37
CA THR A 17 20.86 -32.86 -18.19
C THR A 17 20.80 -31.81 -17.10
N ALA A 18 21.89 -31.10 -16.80
CA ALA A 18 21.87 -30.01 -15.82
C ALA A 18 20.87 -28.91 -16.22
N LEU A 19 20.80 -28.52 -17.50
CA LEU A 19 19.79 -27.56 -17.99
C LEU A 19 18.35 -28.05 -17.84
N LEU A 20 18.10 -29.36 -17.96
CA LEU A 20 16.78 -29.97 -17.85
C LEU A 20 16.26 -30.09 -16.40
N VAL A 21 17.14 -30.12 -15.39
CA VAL A 21 16.77 -30.22 -13.96
C VAL A 21 16.81 -28.89 -13.21
N LEU A 22 17.26 -27.79 -13.85
CA LEU A 22 17.14 -26.48 -13.22
C LEU A 22 15.66 -26.16 -13.02
N PRO A 23 15.22 -25.77 -11.81
CA PRO A 23 13.86 -25.30 -11.60
C PRO A 23 13.70 -24.00 -12.40
N ILE A 24 13.06 -24.10 -13.56
CA ILE A 24 12.70 -22.95 -14.36
C ILE A 24 11.57 -22.25 -13.62
N VAL A 25 11.87 -21.14 -12.95
CA VAL A 25 10.85 -20.23 -12.43
C VAL A 25 10.31 -19.45 -13.62
N LEU A 26 9.26 -19.97 -14.26
CA LEU A 26 8.50 -19.22 -15.24
C LEU A 26 7.61 -18.22 -14.49
N SER A 27 7.87 -16.92 -14.67
CA SER A 27 6.93 -15.87 -14.27
C SER A 27 5.70 -15.98 -15.17
N THR A 28 4.65 -16.66 -14.71
CA THR A 28 3.48 -17.02 -15.53
C THR A 28 2.33 -16.03 -15.46
N SER A 29 2.47 -14.90 -14.78
CA SER A 29 1.38 -13.94 -14.61
C SER A 29 1.64 -12.64 -15.39
N ASP A 30 1.45 -12.69 -16.71
CA ASP A 30 1.34 -11.51 -17.59
C ASP A 30 -0.13 -11.02 -17.73
N GLU A 31 -1.03 -11.41 -16.82
CA GLU A 31 -2.41 -10.87 -16.81
C GLU A 31 -2.42 -9.40 -16.37
N LEU A 32 -2.37 -8.51 -17.35
CA LEU A 32 -2.45 -7.06 -17.16
C LEU A 32 -3.76 -6.65 -16.46
N ILE A 33 -3.69 -5.57 -15.68
CA ILE A 33 -4.88 -4.93 -15.09
C ILE A 33 -5.82 -4.50 -16.25
N PRO A 34 -7.11 -4.87 -16.24
CA PRO A 34 -8.04 -4.54 -17.31
C PRO A 34 -8.23 -3.03 -17.44
N ALA A 35 -8.26 -2.52 -18.68
CA ALA A 35 -8.62 -1.14 -18.96
C ALA A 35 -10.12 -0.86 -18.71
N ASP A 36 -10.97 -1.87 -18.89
CA ASP A 36 -12.40 -1.78 -18.59
C ASP A 36 -12.65 -1.94 -17.09
N LYS A 37 -13.17 -0.88 -16.46
CA LYS A 37 -13.52 -0.85 -15.04
C LYS A 37 -14.51 -1.93 -14.64
N ALA A 38 -15.41 -2.36 -15.55
CA ALA A 38 -16.39 -3.41 -15.24
C ALA A 38 -15.74 -4.78 -14.99
N GLN A 39 -14.53 -5.01 -15.51
CA GLN A 39 -13.80 -6.27 -15.38
C GLN A 39 -12.88 -6.29 -14.14
N LEU A 40 -12.69 -5.15 -13.48
CA LEU A 40 -11.68 -5.00 -12.43
C LEU A 40 -11.93 -5.91 -11.23
N ASN A 41 -13.18 -6.04 -10.78
CA ASN A 41 -13.51 -6.90 -9.64
C ASN A 41 -13.23 -8.37 -9.94
N SER A 42 -13.68 -8.86 -11.10
CA SER A 42 -13.42 -10.25 -11.53
C SER A 42 -11.94 -10.55 -11.76
N TRP A 43 -11.17 -9.56 -12.22
CA TRP A 43 -9.71 -9.68 -12.33
C TRP A 43 -9.06 -9.72 -10.95
N PHE A 44 -9.48 -8.85 -10.03
CA PHE A 44 -8.98 -8.79 -8.66
C PHE A 44 -9.25 -10.09 -7.90
N ASP A 45 -10.47 -10.63 -7.97
CA ASP A 45 -10.83 -11.87 -7.27
C ASP A 45 -10.03 -13.08 -7.76
N ARG A 46 -9.67 -13.09 -9.05
CA ARG A 46 -8.92 -14.18 -9.67
C ARG A 46 -7.41 -14.10 -9.41
N ASN A 47 -6.84 -12.91 -9.50
CA ASN A 47 -5.39 -12.70 -9.43
C ASN A 47 -4.92 -12.36 -8.00
N ILE A 48 -5.74 -11.63 -7.25
CA ILE A 48 -5.43 -11.23 -5.88
C ILE A 48 -6.16 -12.16 -4.91
N GLY A 49 -7.47 -12.34 -5.07
CA GLY A 49 -8.28 -13.18 -4.18
C GLY A 49 -8.44 -12.62 -2.75
N PRO A 50 -9.25 -13.27 -1.90
CA PRO A 50 -9.52 -12.82 -0.54
C PRO A 50 -8.30 -12.96 0.37
N LEU A 51 -8.22 -12.14 1.42
CA LEU A 51 -7.13 -12.18 2.40
C LEU A 51 -6.89 -13.60 2.95
N ALA A 52 -7.98 -14.30 3.30
CA ALA A 52 -7.96 -15.65 3.88
C ALA A 52 -7.22 -16.68 3.03
N SER A 53 -7.23 -16.56 1.70
CA SER A 53 -6.50 -17.51 0.83
C SER A 53 -5.00 -17.23 0.75
N ARG A 54 -4.56 -16.07 1.25
CA ARG A 54 -3.19 -15.57 1.10
C ARG A 54 -2.44 -15.39 2.40
N GLU A 55 -3.09 -15.56 3.54
CA GLU A 55 -2.49 -15.33 4.87
C GLU A 55 -1.13 -16.00 5.03
N GLY A 56 -0.96 -17.24 4.54
CA GLY A 56 0.30 -17.99 4.63
C GLY A 56 1.47 -17.42 3.80
N THR A 57 1.21 -16.49 2.88
CA THR A 57 2.22 -15.85 2.01
C THR A 57 2.47 -14.38 2.33
N LEU A 58 1.59 -13.77 3.14
CA LEU A 58 1.65 -12.35 3.48
C LEU A 58 2.53 -12.14 4.73
N ASN A 59 2.96 -10.89 4.94
CA ASN A 59 3.62 -10.53 6.19
C ASN A 59 2.67 -10.82 7.38
N PRO A 60 3.09 -11.61 8.39
CA PRO A 60 2.27 -11.92 9.55
C PRO A 60 1.74 -10.68 10.29
N ALA A 61 2.52 -9.59 10.33
CA ALA A 61 2.10 -8.34 10.95
C ALA A 61 0.92 -7.69 10.21
N LEU A 62 0.89 -7.78 8.88
CA LEU A 62 -0.23 -7.31 8.07
C LEU A 62 -1.47 -8.19 8.30
N VAL A 63 -1.31 -9.51 8.28
CA VAL A 63 -2.43 -10.44 8.53
C VAL A 63 -3.05 -10.19 9.90
N GLU A 64 -2.22 -9.98 10.93
CA GLU A 64 -2.71 -9.64 12.27
C GLU A 64 -3.44 -8.28 12.31
N ALA A 65 -2.92 -7.28 11.60
CA ALA A 65 -3.53 -5.96 11.56
C ALA A 65 -4.92 -5.97 10.92
N GLU A 66 -5.14 -6.77 9.88
CA GLU A 66 -6.44 -6.86 9.19
C GLU A 66 -7.52 -7.65 9.95
N LYS A 67 -7.16 -8.43 10.99
CA LYS A 67 -8.14 -9.17 11.80
C LYS A 67 -9.06 -8.26 12.62
N ASN A 68 -8.57 -7.08 12.98
CA ASN A 68 -9.31 -6.14 13.81
C ASN A 68 -9.20 -4.73 13.22
N VAL A 69 -10.20 -4.35 12.43
CA VAL A 69 -10.27 -3.04 11.78
C VAL A 69 -11.08 -2.08 12.63
N THR A 70 -10.49 -0.93 12.97
CA THR A 70 -11.19 0.18 13.63
C THR A 70 -11.43 1.31 12.64
N VAL A 71 -12.60 1.94 12.70
CA VAL A 71 -12.93 3.12 11.88
C VAL A 71 -13.11 4.34 12.78
N VAL A 72 -12.40 5.42 12.46
CA VAL A 72 -12.45 6.73 13.14
C VAL A 72 -12.99 7.76 12.17
N GLN A 73 -14.00 8.54 12.58
CA GLN A 73 -14.63 9.55 11.73
C GLN A 73 -14.05 10.95 11.96
N VAL A 74 -13.64 11.59 10.87
CA VAL A 74 -13.19 12.99 10.88
C VAL A 74 -14.18 13.84 10.11
N ARG A 75 -14.79 14.83 10.76
CA ARG A 75 -15.76 15.77 10.15
C ARG A 75 -15.50 17.19 10.62
N ALA A 76 -15.27 18.10 9.68
CA ALA A 76 -14.95 19.50 10.00
C ALA A 76 -16.07 20.22 10.76
N ASP A 77 -17.33 19.80 10.58
CA ASP A 77 -18.50 20.32 11.29
C ASP A 77 -18.62 19.83 12.74
N GLY A 78 -17.79 18.87 13.16
CA GLY A 78 -17.80 18.29 14.51
C GLY A 78 -18.80 17.16 14.72
N THR A 79 -19.42 16.62 13.66
CA THR A 79 -20.33 15.47 13.75
C THR A 79 -19.61 14.12 13.82
N GLY A 80 -18.30 14.10 13.57
CA GLY A 80 -17.45 12.91 13.70
C GLY A 80 -16.73 12.84 15.05
N ASP A 81 -15.92 11.80 15.24
CA ASP A 81 -15.10 11.60 16.44
C ASP A 81 -14.06 12.72 16.62
N PHE A 82 -13.52 13.22 15.50
CA PHE A 82 -12.57 14.33 15.47
C PHE A 82 -12.94 15.38 14.43
N LYS A 83 -12.51 16.62 14.67
CA LYS A 83 -12.61 17.72 13.70
C LYS A 83 -11.43 17.79 12.73
N THR A 84 -10.26 17.36 13.18
CA THR A 84 -8.99 17.44 12.45
C THR A 84 -8.43 16.06 12.19
N ILE A 85 -7.63 15.94 11.14
CA ILE A 85 -6.95 14.71 10.76
C ILE A 85 -5.78 14.47 11.72
N THR A 86 -5.07 15.53 12.12
CA THR A 86 -3.97 15.46 13.08
C THR A 86 -4.41 14.89 14.43
N ASP A 87 -5.56 15.31 14.96
CA ASP A 87 -6.04 14.80 16.25
C ASP A 87 -6.49 13.34 16.16
N ALA A 88 -7.12 12.95 15.04
CA ALA A 88 -7.46 11.55 14.80
C ALA A 88 -6.21 10.66 14.75
N ILE A 89 -5.13 11.10 14.09
CA ILE A 89 -3.86 10.38 14.05
C ILE A 89 -3.26 10.26 15.45
N LYS A 90 -3.22 11.35 16.22
CA LYS A 90 -2.69 11.36 17.60
C LYS A 90 -3.48 10.46 18.57
N SER A 91 -4.74 10.16 18.26
CA SER A 91 -5.54 9.24 19.06
C SER A 91 -5.12 7.77 18.89
N VAL A 92 -4.40 7.44 17.81
CA VAL A 92 -3.91 6.10 17.56
C VAL A 92 -2.68 5.81 18.43
N PRO A 93 -2.62 4.66 19.12
CA PRO A 93 -1.44 4.30 19.91
C PRO A 93 -0.17 4.21 19.06
N HIS A 94 0.95 4.72 19.55
CA HIS A 94 2.23 4.73 18.82
C HIS A 94 2.68 3.34 18.31
N ASN A 95 2.44 2.28 19.10
CA ASN A 95 2.77 0.90 18.70
C ASN A 95 1.54 0.16 18.17
N ASN A 96 0.82 0.80 17.25
CA ASN A 96 -0.39 0.25 16.66
C ASN A 96 -0.11 -1.05 15.90
N LYS A 97 -0.95 -2.07 16.14
CA LYS A 97 -0.87 -3.38 15.50
C LYS A 97 -2.12 -3.73 14.69
N HIS A 98 -3.06 -2.80 14.59
CA HIS A 98 -4.39 -3.04 14.03
C HIS A 98 -4.69 -2.03 12.94
N ARG A 99 -5.43 -2.40 11.91
CA ARG A 99 -5.83 -1.47 10.85
C ARG A 99 -6.72 -0.38 11.44
N VAL A 100 -6.31 0.88 11.31
CA VAL A 100 -7.14 2.05 11.66
C VAL A 100 -7.49 2.80 10.39
N ILE A 101 -8.78 2.85 10.06
CA ILE A 101 -9.32 3.60 8.94
C ILE A 101 -9.83 4.95 9.46
N ILE A 102 -9.11 6.01 9.13
CA ILE A 102 -9.54 7.38 9.36
C ILE A 102 -10.44 7.79 8.18
N SER A 103 -11.75 7.70 8.39
CA SER A 103 -12.78 8.10 7.42
C SER A 103 -12.97 9.61 7.46
N ILE A 104 -12.51 10.29 6.43
CA ILE A 104 -12.51 11.76 6.35
C ILE A 104 -13.72 12.19 5.52
N GLY A 105 -14.52 13.09 6.10
CA GLY A 105 -15.70 13.64 5.44
C GLY A 105 -15.34 14.67 4.37
N PRO A 106 -16.32 15.11 3.56
CA PRO A 106 -16.08 16.14 2.58
C PRO A 106 -15.69 17.46 3.25
N GLY A 107 -14.80 18.21 2.61
CA GLY A 107 -14.38 19.52 3.08
C GLY A 107 -12.91 19.83 2.79
N ASN A 108 -12.53 21.06 3.13
CA ASN A 108 -11.15 21.50 3.11
C ASN A 108 -10.59 21.45 4.53
N TYR A 109 -9.51 20.69 4.69
CA TYR A 109 -8.78 20.48 5.94
C TYR A 109 -7.47 21.25 5.83
N THR A 110 -7.50 22.52 6.22
CA THR A 110 -6.30 23.36 6.30
C THR A 110 -5.64 23.12 7.65
N GLU A 111 -4.61 22.29 7.64
CA GLU A 111 -3.82 21.95 8.82
C GLU A 111 -2.35 22.30 8.58
N LYS A 112 -1.54 22.33 9.64
CA LYS A 112 -0.07 22.30 9.46
C LYS A 112 0.32 20.95 8.83
N LYS A 113 1.61 20.79 8.48
CA LYS A 113 2.17 19.49 8.05
C LYS A 113 1.59 18.35 8.90
N ILE A 114 0.96 17.40 8.22
CA ILE A 114 0.41 16.19 8.85
C ILE A 114 1.53 15.14 8.84
N ASP A 115 2.01 14.77 10.01
CA ASP A 115 3.03 13.72 10.16
C ASP A 115 2.40 12.39 10.54
N MET A 116 2.75 11.34 9.80
CA MET A 116 2.28 9.97 10.03
C MET A 116 3.44 9.04 10.34
N TYR A 117 3.66 8.78 11.62
CA TYR A 117 4.66 7.81 12.11
C TYR A 117 4.05 6.48 12.56
N THR A 118 2.72 6.41 12.65
CA THR A 118 2.02 5.24 13.19
C THR A 118 1.61 4.30 12.07
N HIS A 119 1.91 3.01 12.24
CA HIS A 119 1.68 1.96 11.24
C HIS A 119 0.20 1.60 11.06
N PHE A 120 -0.11 0.95 9.93
CA PHE A 120 -1.43 0.37 9.63
C PHE A 120 -2.58 1.38 9.58
N ILE A 121 -2.29 2.62 9.19
CA ILE A 121 -3.30 3.68 9.06
C ILE A 121 -3.77 3.80 7.61
N THR A 122 -5.08 3.94 7.42
CA THR A 122 -5.70 4.30 6.14
C THR A 122 -6.41 5.62 6.26
N LEU A 123 -6.05 6.59 5.42
CA LEU A 123 -6.89 7.76 5.20
C LEU A 123 -7.88 7.45 4.08
N TYR A 124 -9.17 7.58 4.35
CA TYR A 124 -10.22 7.19 3.42
C TYR A 124 -11.25 8.30 3.24
N GLY A 125 -11.37 8.80 2.01
CA GLY A 125 -12.42 9.74 1.61
C GLY A 125 -13.56 9.11 0.81
N ASP A 126 -14.65 9.85 0.66
CA ASP A 126 -15.72 9.50 -0.28
C ASP A 126 -15.25 9.78 -1.72
N PRO A 127 -15.25 8.79 -2.65
CA PRO A 127 -14.85 9.02 -4.04
C PRO A 127 -15.71 10.07 -4.76
N LYS A 128 -16.96 10.29 -4.33
CA LYS A 128 -17.85 11.31 -4.90
C LYS A 128 -17.57 12.70 -4.34
N ASN A 129 -17.03 12.79 -3.12
CA ASN A 129 -16.80 14.04 -2.40
C ASN A 129 -15.45 14.01 -1.68
N MET A 130 -14.37 13.86 -2.45
CA MET A 130 -13.03 13.68 -1.90
C MET A 130 -12.61 14.89 -1.03
N PRO A 131 -12.17 14.66 0.23
CA PRO A 131 -11.63 15.71 1.07
C PRO A 131 -10.36 16.31 0.46
N VAL A 132 -10.11 17.59 0.77
CA VAL A 132 -8.88 18.29 0.38
C VAL A 132 -8.05 18.56 1.62
N LEU A 133 -6.86 17.98 1.68
CA LEU A 133 -5.86 18.26 2.71
C LEU A 133 -4.96 19.37 2.18
N VAL A 134 -4.86 20.47 2.95
CA VAL A 134 -4.22 21.71 2.50
C VAL A 134 -3.18 22.15 3.52
N PHE A 135 -1.98 22.46 3.03
CA PHE A 135 -0.95 23.16 3.80
C PHE A 135 -0.17 24.11 2.87
N ASP A 136 -0.02 25.37 3.29
CA ASP A 136 0.75 26.42 2.61
C ASP A 136 2.19 26.45 3.15
N GLY A 137 2.85 25.30 3.03
CA GLY A 137 4.23 25.11 3.44
C GLY A 137 5.16 25.41 2.29
N THR A 138 5.95 26.49 2.36
CA THR A 138 6.97 26.76 1.34
C THR A 138 8.36 26.29 1.78
N ALA A 139 9.16 25.76 0.85
CA ALA A 139 10.54 25.38 1.13
C ALA A 139 11.40 26.57 1.62
N LYS A 140 11.04 27.82 1.27
CA LYS A 140 11.70 29.03 1.77
C LYS A 140 11.51 29.21 3.28
N GLN A 141 10.34 28.86 3.79
CA GLN A 141 10.00 29.04 5.20
C GLN A 141 10.32 27.81 6.05
N PHE A 142 10.06 26.62 5.53
CA PHE A 142 10.14 25.37 6.28
C PHE A 142 11.31 24.46 5.86
N GLY A 143 11.91 24.72 4.69
CA GLY A 143 12.79 23.75 4.03
C GLY A 143 12.00 22.68 3.29
N THR A 144 12.65 22.00 2.34
CA THR A 144 11.98 21.06 1.42
C THR A 144 11.31 19.88 2.15
N LEU A 145 11.93 19.39 3.22
CA LEU A 145 11.41 18.23 3.97
C LEU A 145 10.12 18.59 4.74
N GLU A 146 10.07 19.81 5.28
CA GLU A 146 8.99 20.25 6.18
C GLU A 146 7.87 21.02 5.46
N SER A 147 8.02 21.27 4.15
CA SER A 147 7.01 21.95 3.34
C SER A 147 5.87 21.05 2.85
N GLY A 148 5.97 19.72 3.01
CA GLY A 148 4.93 18.79 2.55
C GLY A 148 3.63 18.91 3.33
N THR A 149 2.48 18.76 2.65
CA THR A 149 1.16 18.71 3.30
C THR A 149 0.97 17.48 4.17
N LEU A 150 1.47 16.32 3.70
CA LEU A 150 1.45 15.05 4.38
C LEU A 150 2.84 14.40 4.26
N THR A 151 3.43 14.04 5.39
CA THR A 151 4.67 13.26 5.48
C THR A 151 4.35 11.91 6.12
N VAL A 152 4.74 10.83 5.44
CA VAL A 152 4.44 9.46 5.88
C VAL A 152 5.73 8.70 6.07
N GLU A 153 5.98 8.33 7.32
CA GLU A 153 7.09 7.47 7.77
C GLU A 153 6.51 6.28 8.53
N SER A 154 5.62 5.54 7.87
CA SER A 154 4.88 4.44 8.48
C SER A 154 4.66 3.29 7.50
N ASP A 155 4.97 2.08 7.94
CA ASP A 155 4.60 0.85 7.24
C ASP A 155 3.08 0.68 7.08
N TYR A 156 2.70 0.11 5.94
CA TYR A 156 1.31 -0.26 5.60
C TYR A 156 0.32 0.91 5.61
N PHE A 157 0.79 2.13 5.35
CA PHE A 157 -0.06 3.29 5.10
C PHE A 157 -0.85 3.15 3.80
N SER A 158 -2.07 3.69 3.77
CA SER A 158 -2.86 3.82 2.54
C SER A 158 -3.65 5.12 2.53
N ALA A 159 -3.75 5.76 1.37
CA ALA A 159 -4.57 6.94 1.16
C ALA A 159 -5.48 6.70 -0.04
N VAL A 160 -6.79 6.81 0.15
CA VAL A 160 -7.79 6.49 -0.89
C VAL A 160 -8.80 7.62 -0.97
N ASN A 161 -9.08 8.08 -2.19
CA ASN A 161 -10.09 9.11 -2.49
C ASN A 161 -9.83 10.45 -1.76
N LEU A 162 -8.59 10.95 -1.84
CA LEU A 162 -8.15 12.18 -1.18
C LEU A 162 -7.47 13.09 -2.18
N LYS A 163 -7.51 14.39 -1.92
CA LYS A 163 -6.72 15.40 -2.65
C LYS A 163 -5.71 16.03 -1.69
N PHE A 164 -4.45 16.05 -2.10
CA PHE A 164 -3.39 16.76 -1.39
C PHE A 164 -3.04 18.01 -2.16
N VAL A 165 -3.05 19.16 -1.48
CA VAL A 165 -2.76 20.45 -2.09
C VAL A 165 -1.69 21.17 -1.27
N CYS A 166 -0.55 21.41 -1.90
CA CYS A 166 0.43 22.39 -1.48
C CYS A 166 0.07 23.70 -2.15
N VAL A 167 -0.11 24.76 -1.36
CA VAL A 167 -0.34 26.13 -1.86
C VAL A 167 0.97 26.89 -1.84
#